data_AF-A0A9P8UFV7-F1
#
_entry.id   AF-A0A9P8UFV7-F1
#
_cell.length_a   1.000
_cell.length_b   1.000
_cell.length_c   1.000
_cell.angle_alpha   90.00
_cell.angle_beta   90.00
_cell.angle_gamma   90.00
#
_symmetry.space_group_name_H-M   'P 1'
#
loop_
_entity.id
_entity.type
_entity.pdbx_description
1 polymer ?
#
loop_
_entity_poly.entity_id
_entity_poly.type
_entity_poly.pdbx_seq_one_letter_code
_entity_poly.pdbx_strand_id
1 'polypeptide(L)'
;MGGVTFPAGLTSGNDLSRLIPGYSWYWANPSYQMGTYGIGTGYLAFWLYCSNGLVIHSWALSPSSEGDFGSPAWATVWHPNGLHEVVAVDADSNASDPWWSPYSGKKYFNKFNFNLSMRNASFYIEQSVRES
;
A
#
# COMPACT_ATOMS: atom_id res chain seq x y z
N MET A 1 24.10 13.93 -1.84
CA MET A 1 23.54 14.40 -3.12
C MET A 1 23.44 13.21 -4.05
N GLY A 2 22.27 12.95 -4.63
CA GLY A 2 22.07 11.89 -5.61
C GLY A 2 20.60 11.88 -6.05
N GLY A 3 20.35 12.16 -7.33
CA GLY A 3 19.02 12.13 -7.94
C GLY A 3 18.84 10.89 -8.80
N VAL A 4 17.60 10.40 -8.89
CA VAL A 4 17.22 9.34 -9.83
C VAL A 4 16.75 9.99 -11.13
N THR A 5 17.40 9.64 -12.24
CA THR A 5 16.94 10.02 -13.58
C THR A 5 16.12 8.86 -14.14
N PHE A 6 14.85 9.12 -14.45
CA PHE A 6 14.04 8.16 -15.21
C PHE A 6 14.48 8.19 -16.69
N PRO A 7 14.58 7.03 -17.37
CA PRO A 7 14.96 7.00 -18.77
C PRO A 7 13.98 7.84 -19.61
N ALA A 8 14.54 8.70 -20.46
CA ALA A 8 13.78 9.54 -21.38
C ALA A 8 12.95 8.64 -22.30
N GLY A 9 11.62 8.73 -22.16
CA GLY A 9 10.66 7.89 -22.88
C GLY A 9 9.39 7.53 -22.09
N LEU A 10 9.39 7.69 -20.77
CA LEU A 10 8.22 7.44 -19.89
C LEU A 10 7.44 8.70 -19.51
N THR A 11 7.66 9.82 -20.21
CA THR A 11 7.14 11.16 -19.83
C THR A 11 5.82 11.55 -20.49
N SER A 12 5.11 10.63 -21.15
CA SER A 12 3.73 10.89 -21.63
C SER A 12 2.71 10.05 -20.86
N GLY A 13 2.29 10.53 -19.67
CA GLY A 13 1.11 10.00 -18.97
C GLY A 13 1.37 8.98 -17.85
N ASN A 14 2.23 9.31 -16.87
CA ASN A 14 2.54 8.39 -15.78
C ASN A 14 1.80 8.78 -14.48
N ASP A 15 0.68 8.09 -14.20
CA ASP A 15 -0.18 8.22 -12.99
C ASP A 15 0.61 8.07 -11.66
N LEU A 16 1.82 7.49 -11.68
CA LEU A 16 2.63 7.23 -10.48
C LEU A 16 3.65 8.34 -10.16
N SER A 17 3.76 9.38 -10.99
CA SER A 17 4.81 10.42 -10.85
C SER A 17 4.44 11.61 -9.95
N ARG A 18 3.20 11.67 -9.43
CA ARG A 18 2.67 12.81 -8.65
C ARG A 18 2.48 12.57 -7.16
N LEU A 19 2.91 11.43 -6.64
CA LEU A 19 3.08 11.26 -5.20
C LEU A 19 4.37 11.99 -4.78
N ILE A 20 4.28 13.26 -4.38
CA ILE A 20 5.39 13.97 -3.73
C ILE A 20 5.43 13.48 -2.28
N PRO A 21 6.42 12.68 -1.86
CA PRO A 21 6.54 12.30 -0.45
C PRO A 21 7.18 13.48 0.28
N GLY A 22 6.50 14.04 1.29
CA GLY A 22 7.04 15.09 2.15
C GLY A 22 8.30 14.68 2.92
N TYR A 23 8.62 13.38 2.97
CA TYR A 23 9.87 12.80 3.46
C TYR A 23 10.10 11.47 2.73
N SER A 24 11.31 11.22 2.21
CA SER A 24 11.68 9.91 1.64
C SER A 24 12.67 9.19 2.56
N TRP A 25 12.25 8.05 3.09
CA TRP A 25 13.12 7.08 3.75
C TRP A 25 13.26 5.89 2.80
N TYR A 26 14.48 5.44 2.55
CA TYR A 26 14.72 4.23 1.77
C TYR A 26 14.64 3.01 2.69
N TRP A 27 13.90 1.99 2.27
CA TRP A 27 13.98 0.67 2.88
C TRP A 27 14.07 -0.37 1.76
N ALA A 28 15.13 -1.16 1.76
CA ALA A 28 15.26 -2.31 0.89
C ALA A 28 14.42 -3.46 1.47
N ASN A 29 13.44 -3.94 0.71
CA ASN A 29 12.84 -5.25 0.93
C ASN A 29 13.65 -6.26 0.10
N PRO A 30 14.59 -7.04 0.67
CA PRO A 30 15.26 -8.09 -0.07
C PRO A 30 14.26 -9.24 -0.30
N SER A 31 13.34 -9.06 -1.24
CA SER A 31 12.53 -10.16 -1.77
C SER A 31 13.35 -10.87 -2.85
N TYR A 32 14.25 -11.77 -2.43
CA TYR A 32 14.95 -12.65 -3.36
C TYR A 32 14.06 -13.86 -3.66
N GLN A 33 13.07 -13.68 -4.53
CA GLN A 33 12.34 -14.78 -5.13
C GLN A 33 12.39 -14.63 -6.65
N MET A 34 13.06 -15.58 -7.31
CA MET A 34 13.02 -15.69 -8.77
C MET A 34 11.76 -16.45 -9.16
N GLY A 35 10.82 -15.79 -9.83
CA GLY A 35 9.59 -16.40 -10.35
C GLY A 35 8.43 -15.40 -10.51
N THR A 36 7.35 -15.85 -11.14
CA THR A 36 6.08 -15.11 -11.15
C THR A 36 5.51 -15.12 -9.74
N TYR A 37 5.40 -13.94 -9.11
CA TYR A 37 4.66 -13.80 -7.88
C TYR A 37 3.22 -14.25 -8.14
N GLY A 38 2.72 -15.25 -7.42
CA GLY A 38 1.30 -15.64 -7.42
C GLY A 38 0.39 -14.58 -6.81
N ILE A 39 0.80 -13.31 -6.84
CA ILE A 39 0.05 -12.14 -6.42
C ILE A 39 -0.86 -11.80 -7.61
N GLY A 40 -2.10 -12.28 -7.57
CA GLY A 40 -3.04 -12.31 -8.70
C GLY A 40 -3.20 -10.98 -9.46
N THR A 41 -4.19 -10.17 -9.12
CA THR A 41 -4.54 -8.94 -9.85
C THR A 41 -3.72 -7.71 -9.45
N GLY A 42 -2.85 -7.84 -8.43
CA GLY A 42 -2.02 -6.76 -7.90
C GLY A 42 -1.92 -6.81 -6.37
N TYR A 43 -1.29 -5.80 -5.79
CA TYR A 43 -1.22 -5.63 -4.34
C TYR A 43 -1.30 -4.14 -3.95
N LEU A 44 -1.70 -3.90 -2.70
CA LEU A 44 -1.56 -2.62 -2.01
C LEU A 44 -0.60 -2.84 -0.85
N ALA A 45 0.27 -1.87 -0.60
CA ALA A 45 1.18 -1.91 0.54
C ALA A 45 1.26 -0.53 1.20
N PHE A 46 1.17 -0.50 2.52
CA PHE A 46 1.19 0.72 3.31
C PHE A 46 2.23 0.64 4.42
N TRP A 47 2.97 1.73 4.60
CA TRP A 47 3.87 1.93 5.72
C TRP A 47 3.35 3.10 6.55
N LEU A 48 2.96 2.81 7.79
CA LEU A 48 2.45 3.78 8.74
C LEU A 48 3.48 3.96 9.84
N TYR A 49 3.96 5.19 9.99
CA TYR A 49 4.83 5.59 11.08
C TYR A 49 3.97 6.33 12.10
N CYS A 50 3.60 5.65 13.18
CA CYS A 50 2.72 6.20 14.20
C CYS A 50 3.51 7.07 15.19
N SER A 51 2.87 8.11 15.71
CA SER A 51 3.49 9.04 16.67
C SER A 51 3.92 8.40 17.99
N ASN A 52 3.34 7.25 18.34
CA ASN A 52 3.73 6.44 19.49
C ASN A 52 4.95 5.52 19.22
N GLY A 53 5.57 5.65 18.04
CA GLY A 53 6.75 4.89 17.63
C GLY A 53 6.45 3.51 17.02
N LEU A 54 5.18 3.13 16.84
CA LEU A 54 4.86 1.94 16.05
C LEU A 54 5.18 2.18 14.57
N VAL A 55 5.70 1.16 13.91
CA VAL A 55 5.72 1.07 12.45
C VAL A 55 4.83 -0.08 12.02
N ILE A 56 3.83 0.21 11.19
CA ILE A 56 2.95 -0.81 10.63
C ILE A 56 3.24 -0.90 9.14
N HIS A 57 3.62 -2.09 8.69
CA HIS A 57 3.82 -2.41 7.29
C HIS A 57 2.79 -3.45 6.87
N SER A 58 1.76 -3.03 6.13
CA SER A 58 0.62 -3.88 5.78
C SER A 58 0.49 -4.10 4.28
N TRP A 59 0.07 -5.31 3.92
CA TRP A 59 -0.21 -5.72 2.55
C TRP A 59 -1.70 -6.02 2.41
N ALA A 60 -2.24 -5.77 1.21
CA ALA A 60 -3.46 -6.40 0.71
C ALA A 60 -3.16 -6.99 -0.67
N LEU A 61 -3.60 -8.22 -0.91
CA LEU A 61 -3.32 -8.95 -2.14
C LEU A 61 -4.59 -9.12 -2.96
N SER A 62 -4.44 -9.05 -4.28
CA SER A 62 -5.50 -9.28 -5.26
C SER A 62 -6.77 -8.45 -5.00
N PRO A 63 -6.69 -7.10 -4.87
CA PRO A 63 -7.90 -6.29 -4.71
C PRO A 63 -8.84 -6.47 -5.91
N SER A 64 -10.14 -6.55 -5.64
CA SER A 64 -11.19 -6.66 -6.64
C SER A 64 -11.52 -5.29 -7.24
N SER A 65 -12.25 -5.27 -8.36
CA SER A 65 -12.78 -4.02 -8.92
C SER A 65 -13.79 -3.36 -7.98
N GLU A 66 -14.36 -4.07 -7.03
CA GLU A 66 -15.33 -3.54 -6.05
C GLU A 66 -14.67 -3.05 -4.76
N GLY A 67 -13.37 -3.33 -4.57
CA GLY A 67 -12.58 -2.85 -3.45
C GLY A 67 -12.30 -3.91 -2.38
N ASP A 68 -12.84 -5.12 -2.52
CA ASP A 68 -12.57 -6.23 -1.61
C ASP A 68 -11.14 -6.75 -1.77
N PHE A 69 -10.52 -7.20 -0.68
CA PHE A 69 -9.18 -7.81 -0.73
C PHE A 69 -9.30 -9.32 -0.95
N GLY A 70 -8.89 -9.80 -2.13
CA GLY A 70 -9.20 -11.14 -2.62
C GLY A 70 -8.28 -12.27 -2.15
N SER A 71 -7.29 -12.01 -1.30
CA SER A 71 -6.36 -13.05 -0.83
C SER A 71 -5.88 -12.75 0.60
N PRO A 72 -5.52 -13.79 1.39
CA PRO A 72 -4.95 -13.60 2.71
C PRO A 72 -3.77 -12.63 2.66
N ALA A 73 -3.81 -11.64 3.54
CA ALA A 73 -2.77 -10.64 3.64
C ALA A 73 -2.31 -10.49 5.09
N TRP A 74 -1.25 -9.72 5.32
CA TRP A 74 -0.64 -9.59 6.63
C TRP A 74 -0.12 -8.18 6.85
N ALA A 75 -0.08 -7.81 8.13
CA ALA A 75 0.62 -6.64 8.61
C ALA A 75 1.76 -7.06 9.53
N THR A 76 2.90 -6.42 9.35
CA THR A 76 4.01 -6.50 10.30
C THR A 76 3.97 -5.25 11.17
N VAL A 77 3.88 -5.43 12.49
CA VAL A 77 3.88 -4.34 13.47
C VAL A 77 5.21 -4.36 14.22
N TRP A 78 5.92 -3.24 14.17
CA TRP A 78 7.19 -3.04 14.85
C TRP A 78 6.96 -2.13 16.04
N HIS A 79 7.27 -2.66 17.22
CA HIS A 79 7.10 -1.97 18.49
C HIS A 79 8.34 -1.14 18.84
N PRO A 80 8.18 -0.01 19.55
CA PRO A 80 9.32 0.81 20.00
C PRO A 80 10.33 0.06 20.89
N ASN A 81 9.88 -1.02 21.53
CA ASN A 81 10.72 -1.89 22.36
C ASN A 81 11.51 -2.95 21.57
N GLY A 82 11.43 -2.93 20.24
CA GLY A 82 12.11 -3.88 19.35
C GLY A 82 11.34 -5.19 19.10
N LEU A 83 10.15 -5.38 19.69
CA LEU A 83 9.30 -6.52 19.36
C LEU A 83 8.70 -6.36 17.95
N HIS A 84 8.79 -7.40 17.13
CA HIS A 84 8.15 -7.44 15.83
C HIS A 84 7.10 -8.55 15.82
N GLU A 85 5.92 -8.25 15.30
CA GLU A 85 4.85 -9.23 15.14
C GLU A 85 4.32 -9.22 13.71
N VAL A 86 3.86 -10.38 13.26
CA VAL A 86 3.13 -10.55 12.00
C VAL A 86 1.71 -10.96 12.36
N VAL A 87 0.74 -10.20 11.89
CA VAL A 87 -0.69 -10.42 12.14
C VAL A 87 -1.43 -10.52 10.82
N ALA A 88 -2.48 -11.35 10.79
CA ALA A 88 -3.33 -11.44 9.62
C ALA A 88 -4.13 -10.14 9.46
N VAL A 89 -4.30 -9.72 8.20
CA VAL A 89 -5.31 -8.72 7.82
C VAL A 89 -6.63 -9.45 7.61
N ASP A 90 -7.69 -8.96 8.23
CA ASP A 90 -8.99 -9.61 8.15
C ASP A 90 -9.59 -9.49 6.74
N ALA A 91 -10.37 -10.50 6.35
CA ALA A 91 -10.97 -10.59 5.02
C ALA A 91 -12.06 -9.54 4.74
N ASP A 92 -12.56 -8.84 5.76
CA ASP A 92 -13.53 -7.74 5.63
C ASP A 92 -12.87 -6.37 5.44
N SER A 93 -11.53 -6.33 5.39
CA SER A 93 -10.75 -5.17 4.95
C SER A 93 -11.05 -4.85 3.48
N ASN A 94 -11.10 -3.57 3.14
CA ASN A 94 -11.58 -3.13 1.83
C ASN A 94 -11.04 -1.76 1.43
N ALA A 95 -11.22 -1.43 0.15
CA ALA A 95 -11.02 -0.11 -0.43
C ALA A 95 -12.36 0.49 -0.87
N SER A 96 -12.47 1.81 -0.83
CA SER A 96 -13.68 2.55 -1.18
C SER A 96 -13.33 3.91 -1.81
N ASP A 97 -14.37 4.66 -2.21
CA ASP A 97 -14.25 5.94 -2.93
C ASP A 97 -13.49 5.79 -4.26
N PRO A 98 -14.11 5.11 -5.25
CA PRO A 98 -13.45 4.80 -6.50
C PRO A 98 -13.24 6.03 -7.37
N TRP A 99 -12.09 6.07 -8.02
CA TRP A 99 -11.74 7.07 -9.04
C TRP A 99 -11.30 6.37 -10.32
N TRP A 100 -11.72 6.90 -11.46
CA TRP A 100 -11.31 6.41 -12.77
C TRP A 100 -10.25 7.34 -13.35
N SER A 101 -9.07 6.80 -13.63
CA SER A 101 -8.02 7.57 -14.29
C SER A 101 -8.48 8.00 -15.68
N PRO A 102 -8.53 9.31 -15.98
CA PRO A 102 -8.88 9.80 -17.32
C PRO A 102 -7.79 9.46 -18.35
N TYR A 103 -6.58 9.12 -17.88
CA TYR A 103 -5.44 8.76 -18.73
C TYR A 103 -5.46 7.28 -19.10
N SER A 104 -5.67 6.40 -18.12
CA SER A 104 -5.58 4.94 -18.34
C SER A 104 -6.94 4.23 -18.41
N GLY A 105 -8.03 4.89 -18.03
CA GLY A 105 -9.36 4.30 -17.89
C GLY A 105 -9.48 3.30 -16.74
N LYS A 106 -8.43 3.12 -15.93
CA LYS A 106 -8.41 2.17 -14.81
C LYS A 106 -9.08 2.76 -13.56
N LYS A 107 -9.76 1.89 -12.81
CA LYS A 107 -10.36 2.19 -11.52
C LYS A 107 -9.32 2.05 -10.40
N TYR A 108 -9.19 3.07 -9.57
CA TYR A 108 -8.42 3.09 -8.34
C TYR A 108 -9.33 3.49 -7.18
N PHE A 109 -8.81 3.48 -5.95
CA PHE A 109 -9.56 3.82 -4.74
C PHE A 109 -8.79 4.87 -3.94
N ASN A 110 -9.51 5.79 -3.30
CA ASN A 110 -8.91 6.85 -2.47
C ASN A 110 -8.92 6.50 -0.98
N LYS A 111 -9.74 5.54 -0.56
CA LYS A 111 -9.95 5.18 0.85
C LYS A 111 -9.69 3.70 1.06
N PHE A 112 -9.03 3.37 2.16
CA PHE A 112 -8.65 2.00 2.49
C PHE A 112 -8.87 1.74 3.97
N ASN A 113 -9.53 0.64 4.28
CA ASN A 113 -9.76 0.17 5.64
C ASN A 113 -9.11 -1.20 5.82
N PHE A 114 -8.26 -1.31 6.84
CA PHE A 114 -7.60 -2.56 7.22
C PHE A 114 -7.98 -2.92 8.65
N ASN A 115 -8.53 -4.11 8.82
CA ASN A 115 -8.91 -4.65 10.11
C ASN A 115 -7.88 -5.70 10.57
N LEU A 116 -7.52 -5.64 11.85
CA LEU A 116 -6.57 -6.50 12.54
C LEU A 116 -7.24 -7.05 13.81
N SER A 117 -8.27 -7.88 13.67
CA SER A 117 -9.09 -8.41 14.77
C SER A 117 -8.27 -9.11 15.87
N MET A 118 -7.17 -9.78 15.50
CA MET A 118 -6.20 -10.38 16.44
C MET A 118 -5.58 -9.40 17.45
N ARG A 119 -5.68 -8.10 17.18
CA ARG A 119 -5.19 -7.01 18.03
C ARG A 119 -6.30 -6.05 18.44
N ASN A 120 -7.56 -6.37 18.14
CA ASN A 120 -8.71 -5.49 18.34
C ASN A 120 -8.43 -4.07 17.81
N ALA A 121 -7.86 -4.01 16.61
CA ALA A 121 -7.39 -2.78 16.00
C ALA A 121 -7.79 -2.71 14.53
N SER A 122 -7.87 -1.49 14.02
CA SER A 122 -8.00 -1.21 12.58
C SER A 122 -7.24 0.06 12.26
N PHE A 123 -6.94 0.26 10.99
CA PHE A 123 -6.44 1.54 10.49
C PHE A 123 -7.13 1.90 9.18
N TYR A 124 -7.34 3.20 9.02
CA TYR A 124 -8.00 3.79 7.88
C TYR A 124 -7.06 4.79 7.21
N ILE A 125 -6.95 4.70 5.89
CA ILE A 125 -6.07 5.52 5.06
C ILE A 125 -6.93 6.22 4.03
N GLU A 126 -6.76 7.54 3.96
CA GLU A 126 -7.35 8.39 2.94
C GLU A 126 -6.23 9.12 2.21
N GLN A 127 -6.24 9.06 0.88
CA GLN A 127 -5.24 9.76 0.08
C GLN A 127 -5.35 11.27 0.31
N SER A 128 -4.23 11.90 0.64
CA SER A 128 -4.17 13.33 0.96
C SER A 128 -4.40 14.24 -0.25
N VAL A 129 -4.01 13.77 -1.42
CA VAL A 129 -4.35 14.38 -2.71
C VAL A 129 -5.37 13.49 -3.36
N ARG A 130 -6.57 14.04 -3.54
CA ARG A 130 -7.64 13.35 -4.24
C ARG A 130 -7.40 13.53 -5.74
N GLU A 131 -7.26 12.42 -6.44
CA GLU A 131 -7.30 12.46 -7.91
C GLU A 131 -8.76 12.72 -8.32
N SER A 132 -8.98 13.72 -9.18
CA SER A 132 -10.29 14.20 -9.64
C SER A 132 -10.49 13.91 -11.11
#